data_AF-A0A962Y7V5-F1
#
_entry.id   AF-A0A962Y7V5-F1
#
_cell.length_a   1.000
_cell.length_b   1.000
_cell.length_c   1.000
_cell.angle_alpha   90.00
_cell.angle_beta   90.00
_cell.angle_gamma   90.00
#
_symmetry.space_group_name_H-M   'P 1'
#
loop_
_entity.id
_entity.type
_entity.pdbx_description
1 polymer ?
#
loop_
_entity_poly.entity_id
_entity_poly.type
_entity_poly.pdbx_seq_one_letter_code
_entity_poly.pdbx_strand_id
1 'polypeptide(L)'
;AREELTPPQLVEREAGKIRGAVRTDFILSIEIVVIALETVIGESLVLQILVVSLIALLATVGVYGVVALLVRMDDAGMHLIARARETQGMFARPLRLVGHMLVRALPKVVRVLGFVGTLAMLLVGGGMYVHNITWIRDGMHALPTLLSDLVVGLVVGALVFGVVHLLRRMRPVSSGSD
;
A
#
# COMPACT_ATOMS: atom_id res chain seq x y z
N ALA A 1 18.33 -2.47 25.13
CA ALA A 1 18.10 -3.87 25.53
C ALA A 1 17.11 -4.47 24.55
N ARG A 2 17.41 -5.62 23.92
CA ARG A 2 16.35 -6.38 23.24
C ARG A 2 15.53 -7.00 24.37
N GLU A 3 14.28 -6.60 24.48
CA GLU A 3 13.32 -7.20 25.40
C GLU A 3 13.22 -8.69 25.04
N GLU A 4 13.72 -9.58 25.92
CA GLU A 4 13.52 -11.02 25.77
C GLU A 4 12.06 -11.32 26.07
N LEU A 5 11.25 -11.32 25.02
CA LEU A 5 9.84 -11.64 25.10
C LEU A 5 9.68 -13.12 25.43
N THR A 6 8.87 -13.43 26.45
CA THR A 6 8.49 -14.80 26.76
C THR A 6 7.70 -15.43 25.60
N PRO A 7 7.72 -16.77 25.43
CA PRO A 7 6.97 -17.45 24.37
C PRO A 7 5.51 -16.96 24.18
N PRO A 8 4.70 -16.75 25.24
CA PRO A 8 3.36 -16.18 25.08
C PRO A 8 3.34 -14.74 24.52
N GLN A 9 4.27 -13.88 24.93
CA GLN A 9 4.37 -12.50 24.43
C GLN A 9 4.79 -12.45 22.94
N LEU A 10 5.52 -13.45 22.45
CA LEU A 10 5.85 -13.58 21.04
C LEU A 10 4.60 -13.89 20.20
N VAL A 11 3.78 -14.84 20.65
CA VAL A 11 2.54 -15.24 19.97
C VAL A 11 1.56 -14.06 19.86
N GLU A 12 1.39 -13.29 20.93
CA GLU A 12 0.50 -12.14 20.94
C GLU A 12 0.97 -11.05 19.95
N ARG A 13 2.28 -10.81 19.90
CA ARG A 13 2.89 -9.85 18.97
C ARG A 13 2.72 -10.29 17.52
N GLU A 14 2.87 -11.59 17.22
CA GLU A 14 2.65 -12.14 15.89
C GLU A 14 1.18 -12.05 15.47
N ALA A 15 0.25 -12.41 16.36
CA ALA A 15 -1.18 -12.26 16.13
C ALA A 15 -1.58 -10.82 15.82
N GLY A 16 -0.99 -9.85 16.54
CA GLY A 16 -1.17 -8.42 16.26
C GLY A 16 -0.72 -8.02 14.85
N LYS A 17 0.44 -8.50 14.40
CA LYS A 17 0.95 -8.25 13.03
C LYS A 17 0.06 -8.88 11.98
N ILE A 18 -0.35 -10.14 12.16
CA ILE A 18 -1.24 -10.85 11.24
C ILE A 18 -2.57 -10.11 11.11
N ARG A 19 -3.16 -9.70 12.23
CA ARG A 19 -4.43 -8.94 12.23
C ARG A 19 -4.31 -7.59 11.53
N GLY A 20 -3.18 -6.91 11.68
CA GLY A 20 -2.88 -5.67 10.95
C GLY A 20 -2.77 -5.89 9.44
N ALA A 21 -2.05 -6.93 9.04
CA ALA A 21 -1.88 -7.30 7.63
C ALA A 21 -3.22 -7.65 6.97
N VAL A 22 -4.04 -8.49 7.61
CA VAL A 22 -5.37 -8.89 7.09
C VAL A 22 -6.29 -7.69 6.90
N ARG A 23 -6.32 -6.75 7.84
CA ARG A 23 -7.14 -5.53 7.70
C ARG A 23 -6.70 -4.67 6.53
N THR A 24 -5.39 -4.54 6.34
CA THR A 24 -4.84 -3.74 5.25
C THR A 24 -5.19 -4.39 3.91
N ASP A 25 -4.94 -5.70 3.77
CA ASP A 25 -5.25 -6.47 2.57
C ASP A 25 -6.74 -6.48 2.21
N PHE A 26 -7.62 -6.56 3.22
CA PHE A 26 -9.07 -6.43 3.01
C PHE A 26 -9.49 -5.06 2.46
N ILE A 27 -8.89 -3.98 2.98
CA ILE A 27 -9.18 -2.63 2.48
C ILE A 27 -8.65 -2.47 1.05
N LEU A 28 -7.43 -2.96 0.77
CA LEU A 28 -6.83 -2.88 -0.56
C LEU A 28 -7.62 -3.66 -1.60
N SER A 29 -8.09 -4.86 -1.25
CA SER A 29 -8.88 -5.69 -2.17
C SER A 29 -10.25 -5.08 -2.48
N ILE A 30 -10.91 -4.46 -1.50
CA ILE A 30 -12.16 -3.71 -1.74
C ILE A 30 -11.91 -2.51 -2.64
N GLU A 31 -10.82 -1.78 -2.42
CA GLU A 31 -10.49 -0.61 -3.24
C GLU A 31 -10.35 -0.97 -4.72
N ILE A 32 -9.63 -2.04 -5.05
CA ILE A 32 -9.49 -2.52 -6.44
C ILE A 32 -10.86 -2.85 -7.05
N VAL A 33 -11.73 -3.51 -6.29
CA VAL A 33 -13.09 -3.85 -6.73
C VAL A 33 -13.91 -2.59 -7.02
N VAL A 34 -13.85 -1.61 -6.13
CA VAL A 34 -14.59 -0.35 -6.26
C VAL A 34 -14.09 0.47 -7.45
N ILE A 35 -12.77 0.61 -7.63
CA ILE A 35 -12.18 1.28 -8.79
C ILE A 35 -12.65 0.61 -10.09
N ALA A 36 -12.57 -0.73 -10.16
CA ALA A 36 -13.00 -1.47 -11.33
C ALA A 36 -14.49 -1.28 -11.61
N LEU A 37 -15.33 -1.34 -10.56
CA LEU A 37 -16.77 -1.17 -10.67
C LEU A 37 -17.13 0.24 -11.17
N GLU A 38 -16.44 1.28 -10.70
CA GLU A 38 -16.65 2.67 -11.10
C GLU A 38 -16.53 2.86 -12.62
N THR A 39 -15.59 2.16 -13.26
CA THR A 39 -15.36 2.26 -14.72
C THR A 39 -16.46 1.64 -15.58
N VAL A 40 -17.31 0.78 -15.00
CA VAL A 40 -18.37 0.04 -15.70
C VAL A 40 -19.76 0.33 -15.12
N ILE A 41 -19.90 1.43 -14.37
CA ILE A 41 -21.19 1.88 -13.87
C ILE A 41 -22.13 2.13 -15.05
N GLY A 42 -23.33 1.55 -14.99
CA GLY A 42 -24.35 1.68 -16.03
C GLY A 42 -24.41 0.52 -17.03
N GLU A 43 -23.41 -0.36 -17.01
CA GLU A 43 -23.40 -1.58 -17.84
C GLU A 43 -24.21 -2.72 -17.21
N SER A 44 -24.51 -3.75 -17.99
CA SER A 44 -25.22 -4.95 -17.50
C SER A 44 -24.46 -5.64 -16.36
N LEU A 45 -25.20 -6.23 -15.40
CA LEU A 45 -24.62 -6.92 -14.24
C LEU A 45 -23.59 -7.98 -14.64
N VAL A 46 -23.85 -8.71 -15.73
CA VAL A 46 -22.95 -9.73 -16.26
C VAL A 46 -21.61 -9.13 -16.68
N LEU A 47 -21.64 -7.99 -17.38
CA LEU A 47 -20.42 -7.31 -17.82
C LEU A 47 -19.64 -6.74 -16.63
N GLN A 48 -20.33 -6.16 -15.64
CA GLN A 48 -19.68 -5.67 -14.42
C GLN A 48 -18.94 -6.80 -13.69
N ILE A 49 -19.60 -7.95 -13.47
CA ILE A 49 -18.98 -9.10 -12.80
C ILE A 49 -17.75 -9.57 -13.56
N LEU A 50 -17.84 -9.68 -14.90
CA LEU A 50 -16.73 -10.14 -15.73
C LEU A 50 -15.53 -9.20 -15.65
N VAL A 51 -15.76 -7.89 -15.87
CA VAL A 51 -14.69 -6.88 -15.86
C VAL A 51 -14.05 -6.75 -14.49
N VAL A 52 -14.84 -6.66 -13.43
CA VAL A 52 -14.32 -6.56 -12.05
C VAL A 52 -13.51 -7.80 -11.68
N SER A 53 -13.99 -9.00 -12.02
CA SER A 53 -13.26 -10.25 -11.74
C SER A 53 -11.94 -10.31 -12.49
N LEU A 54 -11.92 -9.87 -13.76
CA LEU A 54 -10.71 -9.82 -14.58
C LEU A 54 -9.69 -8.83 -14.00
N ILE A 55 -10.12 -7.60 -13.70
CA ILE A 55 -9.25 -6.57 -13.12
C ILE A 55 -8.71 -7.01 -11.76
N ALA A 56 -9.55 -7.60 -10.91
CA ALA A 56 -9.13 -8.09 -9.60
C ALA A 56 -8.05 -9.18 -9.72
N LEU A 57 -8.20 -10.12 -10.66
CA LEU A 57 -7.20 -11.16 -10.91
C LEU A 57 -5.90 -10.58 -11.46
N LEU A 58 -5.99 -9.68 -12.46
CA LEU A 58 -4.83 -9.02 -13.06
C LEU A 58 -4.08 -8.17 -12.04
N ALA A 59 -4.79 -7.42 -11.20
CA ALA A 59 -4.18 -6.62 -10.14
C ALA A 59 -3.51 -7.50 -9.09
N THR A 60 -4.13 -8.61 -8.70
CA THR A 60 -3.53 -9.60 -7.78
C THR A 60 -2.21 -10.12 -8.35
N VAL A 61 -2.23 -10.69 -9.56
CA VAL A 61 -1.01 -11.23 -10.19
C VAL A 61 0.02 -10.13 -10.43
N GLY A 62 -0.40 -8.95 -10.87
CA GLY A 62 0.48 -7.82 -11.15
C GLY A 62 1.20 -7.31 -9.90
N VAL A 63 0.46 -7.05 -8.81
CA VAL A 63 1.04 -6.53 -7.56
C VAL A 63 1.97 -7.58 -6.94
N TYR A 64 1.52 -8.82 -6.78
CA TYR A 64 2.35 -9.88 -6.21
C TYR A 64 3.56 -10.20 -7.10
N GLY A 65 3.41 -10.12 -8.42
CA GLY A 65 4.51 -10.30 -9.38
C GLY A 65 5.57 -9.21 -9.28
N VAL A 66 5.16 -7.94 -9.18
CA VAL A 66 6.09 -6.81 -8.98
C VAL A 66 6.81 -6.93 -7.63
N VAL A 67 6.09 -7.26 -6.55
CA VAL A 67 6.70 -7.47 -5.23
C VAL A 67 7.70 -8.62 -5.25
N ALA A 68 7.36 -9.76 -5.86
CA ALA A 68 8.27 -10.88 -6.01
C ALA A 68 9.52 -10.52 -6.82
N LEU A 69 9.37 -9.71 -7.88
CA LEU A 69 10.50 -9.21 -8.66
C LEU A 69 11.39 -8.29 -7.82
N LEU A 70 10.82 -7.39 -7.03
CA LEU A 70 11.57 -6.49 -6.15
C LEU A 70 12.39 -7.28 -5.13
N VAL A 71 11.81 -8.30 -4.48
CA VAL A 71 12.52 -9.17 -3.54
C VAL A 71 13.63 -9.93 -4.27
N ARG A 72 13.35 -10.48 -5.45
CA ARG A 72 14.36 -11.22 -6.22
C ARG A 72 15.52 -10.34 -6.69
N MET A 73 15.29 -9.06 -6.95
CA MET A 73 16.36 -8.09 -7.24
C MET A 73 17.27 -7.85 -6.03
N ASP A 74 16.74 -7.84 -4.81
CA ASP A 74 17.51 -7.70 -3.58
C ASP A 74 18.38 -8.93 -3.31
N ASP A 75 17.78 -10.13 -3.41
CA ASP A 75 18.50 -11.40 -3.29
C ASP A 75 19.60 -11.53 -4.34
N ALA A 76 19.31 -11.16 -5.59
CA ALA A 76 20.30 -11.13 -6.67
C ALA A 76 21.43 -10.14 -6.35
N GLY A 77 21.12 -8.98 -5.79
CA GLY A 77 22.11 -7.99 -5.35
C GLY A 77 23.08 -8.57 -4.31
N MET A 78 22.56 -9.29 -3.31
CA MET A 78 23.37 -10.00 -2.31
C MET A 78 24.25 -11.09 -2.95
N HIS A 79 23.69 -11.85 -3.89
CA HIS A 79 24.42 -12.87 -4.64
C HIS A 79 25.57 -12.29 -5.47
N LEU A 80 25.37 -11.14 -6.11
CA LEU A 80 26.40 -10.40 -6.83
C LEU A 80 27.53 -9.93 -5.90
N ILE A 81 27.19 -9.45 -4.70
CA ILE A 81 28.18 -9.03 -3.69
C ILE A 81 29.03 -10.22 -3.24
N ALA A 82 28.40 -11.38 -3.00
CA ALA A 82 29.11 -12.60 -2.61
C ALA A 82 30.08 -13.05 -3.71
N ARG A 83 29.61 -13.17 -4.96
CA ARG A 83 30.46 -13.53 -6.11
C ARG A 83 31.61 -12.57 -6.36
N ALA A 84 31.41 -11.27 -6.14
CA ALA A 84 32.46 -10.27 -6.28
C ALA A 84 33.58 -10.38 -5.23
N ARG A 85 33.35 -11.08 -4.11
CA ARG A 85 34.40 -11.38 -3.12
C ARG A 85 35.24 -12.58 -3.52
N GLU A 86 34.63 -13.58 -4.17
CA GLU A 86 35.30 -14.79 -4.67
C GLU A 86 36.07 -14.54 -5.97
N THR A 87 35.57 -13.62 -6.81
CA THR A 87 36.22 -13.26 -8.07
C THR A 87 37.39 -12.32 -7.81
N GLN A 88 38.63 -12.80 -7.92
CA GLN A 88 39.82 -11.93 -7.94
C GLN A 88 40.03 -11.35 -9.36
N GLY A 89 40.02 -10.02 -9.51
CA GLY A 89 40.33 -9.38 -10.79
C GLY A 89 39.59 -8.05 -11.07
N MET A 90 39.83 -7.49 -12.25
CA MET A 90 39.30 -6.18 -12.69
C MET A 90 37.76 -6.12 -12.73
N PHE A 91 37.11 -7.27 -12.93
CA PHE A 91 35.64 -7.40 -12.98
C PHE A 91 34.96 -7.43 -11.59
N ALA A 92 35.72 -7.58 -10.50
CA ALA A 92 35.17 -7.61 -9.14
C ALA A 92 34.60 -6.25 -8.71
N ARG A 93 35.24 -5.15 -9.14
CA ARG A 93 34.81 -3.78 -8.81
C ARG A 93 33.43 -3.42 -9.37
N PRO A 94 33.14 -3.57 -10.67
CA PRO A 94 31.82 -3.27 -11.20
C PRO A 94 30.74 -4.20 -10.63
N LEU A 95 31.03 -5.49 -10.46
CA LEU A 95 30.07 -6.46 -9.91
C LEU A 95 29.68 -6.12 -8.46
N ARG A 96 30.66 -5.74 -7.64
CA ARG A 96 30.43 -5.29 -6.26
C ARG A 96 29.63 -3.99 -6.19
N LEU A 97 29.90 -3.05 -7.11
CA LEU A 97 29.17 -1.77 -7.18
C LEU A 97 27.70 -2.00 -7.51
N VAL A 98 27.43 -2.80 -8.55
CA VAL A 98 26.06 -3.15 -8.98
C VAL A 98 25.33 -3.89 -7.85
N GLY A 99 25.94 -4.89 -7.24
CA GLY A 99 25.33 -5.63 -6.13
C GLY A 99 24.95 -4.73 -4.94
N HIS A 100 25.86 -3.82 -4.53
CA HIS A 100 25.54 -2.85 -3.47
C HIS A 100 24.47 -1.84 -3.87
N MET A 101 24.42 -1.45 -5.15
CA MET A 101 23.39 -0.55 -5.66
C MET A 101 22.02 -1.20 -5.60
N LEU A 102 21.88 -2.46 -6.04
CA LEU A 102 20.62 -3.21 -6.01
C LEU A 102 20.08 -3.32 -4.58
N VAL A 103 20.89 -3.77 -3.63
CA VAL A 103 20.47 -3.96 -2.23
C VAL A 103 20.11 -2.64 -1.55
N ARG A 104 20.85 -1.56 -1.84
CA ARG A 104 20.55 -0.23 -1.29
C ARG A 104 19.35 0.43 -1.94
N ALA A 105 18.97 0.01 -3.15
CA ALA A 105 17.82 0.56 -3.86
C ALA A 105 16.51 0.02 -3.28
N LEU A 106 16.42 -1.28 -2.91
CA LEU A 106 15.20 -1.90 -2.40
C LEU A 106 14.50 -1.07 -1.29
N PRO A 107 15.16 -0.71 -0.16
CA PRO A 107 14.49 0.02 0.92
C PRO A 107 14.05 1.43 0.52
N LYS A 108 14.71 2.05 -0.47
CA LYS A 108 14.30 3.34 -1.02
C LYS A 108 13.07 3.19 -1.90
N VAL A 109 13.05 2.18 -2.76
CA VAL A 109 11.91 1.86 -3.64
C VAL A 109 10.67 1.59 -2.80
N VAL A 110 10.76 0.72 -1.78
CA VAL A 110 9.63 0.42 -0.88
C VAL A 110 9.13 1.67 -0.16
N ARG A 111 10.03 2.57 0.27
CA ARG A 111 9.64 3.84 0.92
C ARG A 111 8.91 4.79 -0.04
N VAL A 112 9.41 4.92 -1.27
CA VAL A 112 8.77 5.75 -2.31
C VAL A 112 7.41 5.16 -2.67
N LEU A 113 7.31 3.84 -2.85
CA LEU A 113 6.03 3.15 -3.07
C LEU A 113 5.03 3.41 -1.94
N GLY A 114 5.48 3.43 -0.68
CA GLY A 114 4.62 3.79 0.45
C GLY A 114 4.10 5.22 0.39
N PHE A 115 4.95 6.18 0.03
CA PHE A 115 4.54 7.58 -0.13
C PHE A 115 3.59 7.78 -1.31
N VAL A 116 3.95 7.24 -2.48
CA VAL A 116 3.11 7.28 -3.69
C VAL A 116 1.79 6.55 -3.46
N GLY A 117 1.81 5.40 -2.79
CA GLY A 117 0.60 4.64 -2.44
C GLY A 117 -0.32 5.43 -1.51
N THR A 118 0.23 6.18 -0.55
CA THR A 118 -0.57 7.06 0.30
C THR A 118 -1.23 8.18 -0.50
N LEU A 119 -0.50 8.81 -1.43
CA LEU A 119 -1.09 9.82 -2.32
C LEU A 119 -2.14 9.22 -3.25
N ALA A 120 -1.89 8.03 -3.79
CA ALA A 120 -2.84 7.32 -4.65
C ALA A 120 -4.14 7.02 -3.90
N MET A 121 -4.06 6.51 -2.66
CA MET A 121 -5.23 6.27 -1.79
C MET A 121 -6.06 7.54 -1.56
N LEU A 122 -5.40 8.69 -1.36
CA LEU A 122 -6.08 9.97 -1.18
C LEU A 122 -6.76 10.43 -2.48
N LEU A 123 -6.08 10.30 -3.62
CA LEU A 123 -6.66 10.65 -4.92
C LEU A 123 -7.84 9.74 -5.28
N VAL A 124 -7.68 8.43 -5.15
CA VAL A 124 -8.74 7.44 -5.45
C VAL A 124 -9.93 7.70 -4.54
N GLY A 125 -9.70 7.78 -3.23
CA GLY A 125 -10.76 8.04 -2.26
C GLY A 125 -11.45 9.39 -2.50
N GLY A 126 -10.69 10.45 -2.79
CA GLY A 126 -11.26 11.77 -3.08
C GLY A 126 -12.02 11.84 -4.40
N GLY A 127 -11.50 11.19 -5.45
CA GLY A 127 -12.12 11.07 -6.76
C GLY A 127 -13.49 10.41 -6.68
N MET A 128 -13.64 9.36 -5.87
CA MET A 128 -14.94 8.73 -5.59
C MET A 128 -15.99 9.73 -5.09
N TYR A 129 -15.62 10.71 -4.27
CA TYR A 129 -16.56 11.73 -3.78
C TYR A 129 -16.80 12.83 -4.79
N VAL A 130 -15.76 13.35 -5.44
CA VAL A 130 -15.85 14.42 -6.44
C VAL A 130 -16.70 13.97 -7.63
N HIS A 131 -16.54 12.73 -8.08
CA HIS A 131 -17.27 12.19 -9.23
C HIS A 131 -18.68 11.69 -8.89
N ASN A 132 -19.03 11.49 -7.62
CA ASN A 132 -20.34 10.96 -7.25
C ASN A 132 -21.24 11.98 -6.54
N ILE A 133 -20.69 13.09 -6.04
CA ILE A 133 -21.45 14.15 -5.35
C ILE A 133 -21.44 15.42 -6.21
N THR A 134 -22.59 15.76 -6.78
CA THR A 134 -22.78 16.94 -7.66
C THR A 134 -22.39 18.25 -6.99
N TRP A 135 -22.76 18.47 -5.72
CA TRP A 135 -22.37 19.67 -4.98
C TRP A 135 -20.86 19.86 -4.82
N ILE A 136 -20.10 18.76 -4.64
CA ILE A 136 -18.64 18.82 -4.50
C ILE A 136 -18.00 19.12 -5.85
N ARG A 137 -18.48 18.46 -6.92
CA ARG A 137 -18.04 18.74 -8.29
C ARG A 137 -18.25 20.21 -8.64
N ASP A 138 -19.44 20.73 -8.34
CA ASP A 138 -19.82 22.09 -8.67
C ASP A 138 -18.99 23.16 -7.95
N GLY A 139 -18.61 22.90 -6.69
CA GLY A 139 -17.71 23.76 -5.94
C GLY A 139 -16.24 23.70 -6.37
N MET A 140 -15.83 22.62 -7.07
CA MET A 140 -14.42 22.36 -7.41
C MET A 140 -14.09 22.56 -8.90
N HIS A 141 -15.04 22.97 -9.75
CA HIS A 141 -14.84 23.17 -11.21
C HIS A 141 -13.68 24.10 -11.59
N ALA A 142 -13.27 25.00 -10.68
CA ALA A 142 -12.15 25.92 -10.90
C ALA A 142 -10.77 25.24 -10.75
N LEU A 143 -10.70 24.03 -10.19
CA LEU A 143 -9.46 23.29 -9.96
C LEU A 143 -9.30 22.15 -10.98
N PRO A 144 -8.06 21.80 -11.36
CA PRO A 144 -7.80 20.55 -12.08
C PRO A 144 -8.27 19.34 -11.25
N THR A 145 -8.77 18.30 -11.93
CA THR A 145 -9.33 17.08 -11.31
C THR A 145 -8.38 16.44 -10.29
N LEU A 146 -7.09 16.34 -10.63
CA LEU A 146 -6.05 15.84 -9.72
C LEU A 146 -5.97 16.62 -8.40
N LEU A 147 -6.13 17.94 -8.42
CA LEU A 147 -6.12 18.76 -7.22
C LEU A 147 -7.44 18.67 -6.46
N SER A 148 -8.59 18.64 -7.14
CA SER A 148 -9.88 18.48 -6.47
C SER A 148 -9.95 17.16 -5.71
N ASP A 149 -9.52 16.07 -6.34
CA ASP A 149 -9.54 14.73 -5.76
C ASP A 149 -8.61 14.67 -4.55
N LEU A 150 -7.39 15.21 -4.67
CA LEU A 150 -6.46 15.27 -3.54
C LEU A 150 -7.01 16.10 -2.37
N VAL A 151 -7.58 17.28 -2.63
CA VAL A 151 -8.10 18.17 -1.59
C VAL A 151 -9.28 17.53 -0.87
N VAL A 152 -10.25 16.97 -1.62
CA VAL A 152 -11.41 16.30 -1.04
C VAL A 152 -10.99 15.06 -0.26
N GLY A 153 -10.10 14.25 -0.83
CA GLY A 153 -9.54 13.08 -0.16
C GLY A 153 -8.83 13.44 1.15
N LEU A 154 -8.05 14.53 1.16
CA LEU A 154 -7.36 15.01 2.35
C LEU A 154 -8.33 15.55 3.41
N VAL A 155 -9.35 16.32 3.00
CA VAL A 155 -10.36 16.87 3.93
C VAL A 155 -11.19 15.76 4.56
N VAL A 156 -11.72 14.83 3.76
CA VAL A 156 -12.49 13.68 4.25
C VAL A 156 -11.61 12.80 5.13
N GLY A 157 -10.39 12.50 4.67
CA GLY A 157 -9.42 11.71 5.43
C GLY A 157 -9.08 12.33 6.78
N ALA A 158 -8.82 13.65 6.83
CA ALA A 158 -8.54 14.38 8.06
C ALA A 158 -9.75 14.42 9.01
N LEU A 159 -10.96 14.61 8.47
CA LEU A 159 -12.20 14.58 9.26
C LEU A 159 -12.41 13.20 9.90
N VAL A 160 -12.35 12.13 9.10
CA VAL A 160 -12.51 10.76 9.61
C VAL A 160 -11.43 10.43 10.63
N PHE A 161 -10.17 10.79 10.35
CA PHE A 161 -9.08 10.61 11.30
C PHE A 161 -9.34 11.36 12.61
N GLY A 162 -9.78 12.62 12.54
CA GLY A 162 -10.12 13.43 13.70
C GLY A 162 -11.24 12.82 14.53
N VAL A 163 -12.31 12.36 13.89
CA VAL A 163 -13.43 11.68 14.56
C VAL A 163 -12.97 10.39 15.22
N VAL A 164 -12.24 9.54 14.50
CA VAL A 164 -11.72 8.26 15.04
C VAL A 164 -10.76 8.51 16.18
N HIS A 165 -9.90 9.52 16.06
CA HIS A 165 -8.95 9.88 17.12
C HIS A 165 -9.69 10.39 18.37
N LEU A 166 -10.70 11.24 18.20
CA LEU A 166 -11.54 11.73 19.29
C LEU A 166 -12.32 10.59 19.96
N LEU A 167 -12.94 9.70 19.18
CA LEU A 167 -13.65 8.54 19.71
C LEU A 167 -12.71 7.58 20.44
N ARG A 168 -11.49 7.35 19.93
CA ARG A 168 -10.47 6.55 20.62
C ARG A 168 -9.99 7.20 21.91
N ARG A 169 -9.90 8.54 21.93
CA ARG A 169 -9.55 9.30 23.14
C ARG A 169 -10.66 9.27 24.19
N MET A 170 -11.93 9.21 23.76
CA MET A 170 -13.09 9.14 24.65
C MET A 170 -13.42 7.72 25.12
N ARG A 171 -12.88 6.68 24.47
CA ARG A 171 -13.03 5.32 24.99
C ARG A 171 -12.17 5.19 26.26
N PRO A 172 -12.77 4.97 27.44
CA PRO A 172 -11.98 4.66 28.62
C PRO A 172 -11.16 3.42 28.30
N VAL A 173 -9.86 3.48 28.63
CA VAL A 173 -8.97 2.33 28.60
C VAL A 173 -9.60 1.28 29.50
N SER A 174 -10.31 0.31 28.93
CA SER A 174 -10.64 -0.90 29.66
C SER A 174 -9.32 -1.62 29.87
N SER A 175 -8.74 -1.37 31.04
CA SER A 175 -7.77 -2.24 31.70
C SER A 175 -8.28 -3.67 31.60
N GLY A 176 -7.73 -4.43 30.67
CA GLY A 176 -7.83 -5.87 30.61
C GLY A 176 -6.42 -6.43 30.62
N SER A 177 -5.78 -6.34 31.79
CA SER A 177 -4.86 -7.39 32.23
C SER A 177 -5.74 -8.62 32.48
N ASP A 178 -5.54 -9.65 31.67
CA ASP A 178 -5.45 -11.07 32.06
C ASP A 178 -5.06 -11.89 30.82
#